data_AF-A0A7R9EK39-F1
#
_entry.id   AF-A0A7R9EK39-F1
#
_cell.length_a   1.000
_cell.length_b   1.000
_cell.length_c   1.000
_cell.angle_alpha   90.00
_cell.angle_beta   90.00
_cell.angle_gamma   90.00
#
_symmetry.space_group_name_H-M   'P 1'
#
loop_
_entity.id
_entity.type
_entity.pdbx_description
1 polymer ?
#
loop_
_entity_poly.entity_id
_entity_poly.type
_entity_poly.pdbx_seq_one_letter_code
_entity_poly.pdbx_strand_id
1 'polypeptide(L)'
;MEYIRSHYRIEDYTKYKMYAHDQHGIIKHLILSPIFENDARYLLKELHRQSNLTSLYYPLYKGDVGIEEHASVEHSMATVLSQMIPVLPRPQPEYTLKKLGENKPNSSVLGTEMPFALYYMNKRYSSMPKIAINTKIIIVGASNAELGFLEQLLFG
;
A
#
# COMPACT_ATOMS: atom_id res chain seq x y z
N MET A 1 -3.36 12.38 0.75
CA MET A 1 -1.93 12.03 0.58
C MET A 1 -1.10 12.22 1.84
N GLU A 2 -1.32 13.28 2.62
CA GLU A 2 -0.52 13.53 3.83
C GLU A 2 -0.65 12.44 4.90
N TYR A 3 -1.84 11.87 5.09
CA TYR A 3 -2.06 10.73 5.99
C TYR A 3 -1.20 9.51 5.62
N ILE A 4 -1.21 9.11 4.34
CA ILE A 4 -0.38 8.01 3.83
C ILE A 4 1.10 8.27 4.13
N ARG A 5 1.57 9.51 3.94
CA ARG A 5 2.95 9.90 4.22
C ARG A 5 3.31 9.85 5.71
N SER A 6 2.38 10.21 6.60
CA SER A 6 2.64 10.15 8.05
C SER A 6 2.61 8.71 8.57
N HIS A 7 1.72 7.88 8.03
CA HIS A 7 1.38 6.56 8.57
C HIS A 7 2.02 5.36 7.86
N TYR A 8 2.68 5.55 6.71
CA TYR A 8 3.33 4.46 5.97
C TYR A 8 4.75 4.81 5.56
N ARG A 9 5.60 3.79 5.45
CA ARG A 9 7.00 3.89 5.02
C ARG A 9 7.13 3.99 3.49
N ILE A 10 6.54 5.03 2.91
CA ILE A 10 6.58 5.23 1.44
C ILE A 10 7.94 5.71 0.94
N GLU A 11 8.76 6.29 1.82
CA GLU A 11 10.06 6.88 1.50
C GLU A 11 11.09 5.85 1.04
N ASP A 12 10.91 4.58 1.44
CA ASP A 12 11.76 3.46 1.04
C ASP A 12 11.62 3.17 -0.47
N TYR A 13 10.46 3.50 -1.06
CA TYR A 13 10.12 3.18 -2.45
C TYR A 13 10.10 4.40 -3.39
N THR A 14 9.94 5.60 -2.84
CA THR A 14 9.86 6.84 -3.63
C THR A 14 10.50 8.02 -2.94
N LYS A 15 11.19 8.85 -3.73
CA LYS A 15 11.68 10.15 -3.27
C LYS A 15 10.52 11.13 -3.29
N TYR A 16 9.67 11.08 -2.26
CA TYR A 16 8.45 11.90 -2.14
C TYR A 16 8.71 13.39 -2.35
N LYS A 17 9.87 13.90 -1.90
CA LYS A 17 10.25 15.32 -2.06
C LYS A 17 10.63 15.72 -3.49
N MET A 18 10.90 14.76 -4.38
CA MET A 18 11.32 15.03 -5.76
C MET A 18 10.15 15.03 -6.75
N TYR A 19 9.00 14.50 -6.37
CA TYR A 19 7.81 14.48 -7.21
C TYR A 19 6.83 15.57 -6.79
N ALA A 20 6.21 16.23 -7.77
CA ALA A 20 5.18 17.22 -7.51
C ALA A 20 3.94 16.53 -6.90
N HIS A 21 3.17 17.26 -6.10
CA HIS A 21 1.94 16.72 -5.47
C HIS A 21 0.99 16.08 -6.50
N ASP A 22 0.95 16.65 -7.70
CA ASP A 22 0.10 16.23 -8.82
C ASP A 22 0.56 14.92 -9.50
N GLN A 23 1.72 14.37 -9.12
CA GLN A 23 2.26 13.12 -9.69
C GLN A 23 1.96 11.88 -8.84
N HIS A 24 1.16 12.04 -7.78
CA HIS A 24 0.71 10.96 -6.91
C HIS A 24 -0.79 10.73 -7.08
N GLY A 25 -1.21 9.48 -7.29
CA GLY A 25 -2.63 9.14 -7.39
C GLY A 25 -3.01 7.92 -6.57
N ILE A 26 -4.27 7.92 -6.13
CA ILE A 26 -4.86 6.81 -5.38
C ILE A 26 -5.78 6.04 -6.33
N ILE A 27 -5.51 4.75 -6.50
CA ILE A 27 -6.40 3.83 -7.18
C ILE A 27 -7.55 3.53 -6.21
N LYS A 28 -8.77 3.89 -6.61
CA LYS A 28 -10.00 3.56 -5.86
C LYS A 28 -10.55 2.21 -6.29
N HIS A 29 -10.70 2.02 -7.60
CA HIS A 29 -11.21 0.79 -8.18
C HIS A 29 -10.39 0.40 -9.40
N LEU A 30 -10.03 -0.87 -9.51
CA LEU A 30 -9.37 -1.43 -10.68
C LEU A 30 -9.70 -2.91 -10.81
N ILE A 31 -10.46 -3.24 -11.85
CA ILE A 31 -10.83 -4.61 -12.18
C ILE A 31 -10.14 -5.00 -13.48
N LEU A 32 -9.35 -6.06 -13.43
CA LEU A 32 -8.69 -6.68 -14.56
C LEU A 32 -9.20 -8.12 -14.70
N SER A 33 -9.54 -8.52 -15.93
CA SER A 33 -9.90 -9.91 -16.19
C SER A 33 -8.67 -10.81 -15.94
N PRO A 34 -8.83 -11.98 -15.27
CA PRO A 34 -7.70 -12.87 -14.95
C PRO A 34 -6.86 -13.30 -16.15
N ILE A 35 -7.45 -13.34 -17.35
CA ILE A 35 -6.73 -13.63 -18.60
C ILE A 35 -5.58 -12.66 -18.88
N PHE A 36 -5.64 -11.44 -18.32
CA PHE A 36 -4.64 -10.39 -18.47
C PHE A 36 -3.71 -10.27 -17.26
N GLU A 37 -3.76 -11.17 -16.28
CA GLU A 37 -2.96 -11.06 -15.06
C GLU A 37 -1.45 -11.06 -15.35
N ASN A 38 -1.01 -11.86 -16.33
CA ASN A 38 0.39 -11.90 -16.79
C ASN A 38 0.84 -10.56 -17.41
N ASP A 39 -0.09 -9.81 -17.97
CA ASP A 39 0.14 -8.52 -18.62
C ASP A 39 -0.24 -7.32 -17.74
N ALA A 40 -0.69 -7.56 -16.50
CA ALA A 40 -1.12 -6.52 -15.57
C ALA A 40 -0.04 -5.44 -15.35
N ARG A 41 1.24 -5.81 -15.41
CA ARG A 41 2.36 -4.87 -15.33
C ARG A 41 2.36 -3.84 -16.47
N TYR A 42 2.01 -4.25 -17.69
CA TYR A 42 1.95 -3.37 -18.85
C TYR A 42 0.76 -2.43 -18.75
N LEU A 43 -0.37 -2.91 -18.23
CA LEU A 43 -1.52 -2.07 -17.93
C LEU A 43 -1.18 -1.01 -16.88
N LEU A 44 -0.49 -1.37 -15.80
CA LEU A 44 -0.02 -0.40 -14.79
C LEU A 44 0.97 0.62 -15.39
N LYS A 45 1.87 0.17 -16.27
CA LYS A 45 2.80 1.04 -16.99
C LYS A 45 2.05 2.05 -17.88
N GLU A 46 1.02 1.59 -18.58
CA GLU A 46 0.18 2.44 -19.43
C GLU A 46 -0.68 3.40 -18.62
N LEU A 47 -1.19 2.95 -17.46
CA LEU A 47 -1.93 3.80 -16.52
C LEU A 47 -1.05 4.96 -16.05
N HIS A 48 0.21 4.71 -15.67
CA HIS A 48 1.18 5.77 -15.37
C HIS A 48 1.39 6.72 -16.55
N ARG A 49 1.44 6.20 -17.80
CA ARG A 49 1.66 7.02 -18.99
C ARG A 49 0.47 7.93 -19.31
N GLN A 50 -0.76 7.41 -19.23
CA GLN A 50 -1.99 8.12 -19.56
C GLN A 50 -2.38 9.14 -18.50
N SER A 51 -2.24 8.79 -17.23
CA SER A 51 -2.59 9.67 -16.11
C SER A 51 -1.51 10.70 -15.79
N ASN A 52 -0.32 10.58 -16.38
CA ASN A 52 0.88 11.34 -16.03
C ASN A 52 1.28 11.22 -14.54
N LEU A 53 0.77 10.19 -13.84
CA LEU A 53 1.10 9.91 -12.45
C LEU A 53 2.37 9.08 -12.39
N THR A 54 3.29 9.46 -11.50
CA THR A 54 4.53 8.69 -11.28
C THR A 54 4.37 7.64 -10.18
N SER A 55 3.51 7.93 -9.21
CA SER A 55 3.29 7.11 -8.02
C SER A 55 1.81 6.76 -7.88
N LEU A 56 1.50 5.47 -7.79
CA LEU A 56 0.16 4.95 -7.58
C LEU A 56 0.08 4.25 -6.23
N TYR A 57 -0.98 4.54 -5.50
CA TYR A 57 -1.27 3.98 -4.18
C TYR A 57 -2.60 3.24 -4.23
N TYR A 58 -2.65 2.05 -3.67
CA TYR A 58 -3.87 1.27 -3.55
C TYR A 58 -4.11 0.95 -2.05
N PRO A 59 -4.98 1.71 -1.37
CA PRO A 59 -5.44 1.37 -0.03
C PRO A 59 -6.45 0.22 -0.12
N LEU A 60 -6.11 -0.90 0.50
CA LEU A 60 -6.94 -2.11 0.58
C LEU A 60 -7.58 -2.15 1.98
N TYR A 61 -8.90 -1.96 2.05
CA TYR A 61 -9.63 -2.02 3.31
C TYR A 61 -10.06 -3.45 3.61
N LYS A 62 -10.36 -3.76 4.88
CA LYS A 62 -10.81 -5.09 5.29
C LYS A 62 -12.11 -5.52 4.60
N GLY A 63 -13.00 -4.56 4.31
CA GLY A 63 -14.24 -4.77 3.56
C GLY A 63 -13.99 -5.29 2.14
N ASP A 64 -12.92 -4.83 1.48
CA ASP A 64 -12.55 -5.19 0.09
C ASP A 64 -12.20 -6.67 -0.05
N VAL A 65 -11.73 -7.28 1.04
CA VAL A 65 -11.29 -8.68 1.09
C VAL A 65 -12.43 -9.60 1.54
N GLY A 66 -13.64 -9.06 1.78
CA GLY A 66 -14.80 -9.85 2.21
C GLY A 66 -14.69 -10.40 3.63
N ILE A 67 -13.82 -9.81 4.46
CA ILE A 67 -13.57 -10.27 5.84
C ILE A 67 -14.63 -9.72 6.82
N GLU A 68 -15.42 -8.72 6.42
CA GLU A 68 -16.49 -8.14 7.25
C GLU A 68 -17.88 -8.39 6.65
N GLU A 69 -18.83 -8.82 7.49
CA GLU A 69 -20.23 -9.14 7.14
C GLU A 69 -21.04 -7.91 6.66
N HIS A 70 -20.48 -6.70 6.79
CA HIS A 70 -21.07 -5.43 6.36
C HIS A 70 -20.19 -4.70 5.34
N ALA A 71 -19.53 -5.43 4.45
CA ALA A 71 -18.79 -4.83 3.35
C ALA A 71 -19.71 -3.95 2.49
N SER A 72 -19.60 -2.62 2.65
CA SER A 72 -20.25 -1.67 1.76
C SER A 72 -19.75 -1.90 0.33
N VAL A 73 -20.71 -1.87 -0.59
CA VAL A 73 -20.65 -2.27 -2.02
C VAL A 73 -19.64 -1.49 -2.87
N GLU A 74 -18.85 -0.59 -2.27
CA GLU A 74 -17.97 0.33 -2.98
C GLU A 74 -16.55 -0.21 -3.19
N HIS A 75 -16.26 -1.48 -2.96
CA HIS A 75 -14.88 -1.96 -2.95
C HIS A 75 -14.55 -2.88 -4.13
N SER A 76 -13.46 -2.56 -4.83
CA SER A 76 -13.08 -3.17 -6.11
C SER A 76 -12.25 -4.43 -5.89
N MET A 77 -12.51 -5.47 -6.68
CA MET A 77 -11.69 -6.69 -6.67
C MET A 77 -10.23 -6.34 -6.94
N ALA A 78 -9.36 -6.70 -6.02
CA ALA A 78 -7.97 -6.26 -6.02
C ALA A 78 -7.11 -7.10 -7.00
N THR A 79 -7.32 -6.90 -8.29
CA THR A 79 -6.82 -7.77 -9.39
C THR A 79 -5.34 -7.56 -9.76
N VAL A 80 -4.71 -6.47 -9.34
CA VAL A 80 -3.31 -6.14 -9.68
C VAL A 80 -2.37 -6.12 -8.48
N LEU A 81 -2.85 -6.49 -7.29
CA LEU A 81 -2.04 -6.44 -6.06
C LEU A 81 -0.75 -7.26 -6.19
N SER A 82 -0.79 -8.36 -6.94
CA SER A 82 0.37 -9.21 -7.21
C SER A 82 1.52 -8.46 -7.90
N GLN A 83 1.23 -7.39 -8.64
CA GLN A 83 2.24 -6.55 -9.27
C GLN A 83 2.72 -5.41 -8.36
N MET A 84 1.92 -5.00 -7.37
CA MET A 84 2.22 -3.89 -6.47
C MET A 84 3.08 -4.31 -5.28
N ILE A 85 3.74 -3.34 -4.67
CA ILE A 85 4.61 -3.55 -3.52
C ILE A 85 3.82 -3.24 -2.25
N PRO A 86 3.68 -4.16 -1.29
CA PRO A 86 3.05 -3.85 -0.01
C PRO A 86 3.95 -2.89 0.80
N VAL A 87 3.34 -1.87 1.40
CA VAL A 87 4.03 -0.84 2.18
C VAL A 87 3.72 -1.02 3.66
N LEU A 88 4.77 -1.13 4.47
CA LEU A 88 4.63 -1.25 5.91
C LEU A 88 4.07 0.02 6.56
N PRO A 89 3.17 -0.13 7.54
CA PRO A 89 2.76 0.98 8.38
C PRO A 89 3.95 1.49 9.21
N ARG A 90 3.95 2.78 9.49
CA ARG A 90 4.89 3.44 10.39
C ARG A 90 4.32 3.41 11.81
N PRO A 91 5.05 2.89 12.81
CA PRO A 91 4.66 3.00 14.20
C PRO A 91 4.46 4.47 14.59
N GLN A 92 3.28 4.84 15.07
CA GLN A 92 2.99 6.19 15.55
C GLN A 92 3.22 6.27 17.07
N PRO A 93 3.90 7.31 17.57
CA PRO A 93 3.99 7.54 19.00
C PRO A 93 2.62 8.02 19.55
N GLU A 94 2.33 7.66 20.80
CA GLU A 94 1.13 8.17 21.47
C GLU A 94 1.32 9.63 21.89
N TYR A 95 0.56 10.54 21.27
CA TYR A 95 0.67 11.97 21.56
C TYR A 95 -0.24 12.37 22.73
N THR A 96 0.35 12.78 23.85
CA THR A 96 -0.41 13.42 24.95
C THR A 96 -0.73 14.87 24.58
N LEU A 97 -1.81 15.10 23.83
CA LEU A 97 -2.21 16.43 23.30
C LEU A 97 -2.31 17.53 24.36
N LYS A 98 -2.68 17.19 25.59
CA LYS A 98 -2.77 18.12 26.73
C LYS A 98 -1.41 18.71 27.13
N LYS A 99 -0.32 17.97 26.95
CA LYS A 99 1.05 18.40 27.30
C LYS A 99 1.75 19.15 26.17
N LEU A 100 1.31 18.99 24.93
CA LEU A 100 1.99 19.55 23.75
C LEU A 100 1.61 21.01 23.45
N GLY A 101 0.47 21.51 23.95
CA GLY A 101 0.08 22.91 23.78
C GLY A 101 0.02 23.33 22.30
N GLU A 102 0.87 24.26 21.90
CA GLU A 102 1.03 24.77 20.52
C GLU A 102 1.93 23.87 19.65
N ASN A 103 2.77 23.01 20.25
CA ASN A 103 3.67 22.08 19.54
C ASN A 103 2.96 20.79 19.09
N LYS A 104 1.65 20.85 18.88
CA LYS A 104 0.88 19.69 18.43
C LYS A 104 1.29 19.32 16.99
N PRO A 105 1.47 18.03 16.69
CA PRO A 105 1.68 17.60 15.32
C PRO A 105 0.47 17.94 14.44
N ASN A 106 0.68 17.94 13.13
CA ASN A 106 -0.38 18.25 12.17
C ASN A 106 -1.57 17.29 12.29
N SER A 107 -2.74 17.74 11.84
CA SER A 107 -3.97 16.95 11.85
C SER A 107 -3.83 15.63 11.09
N SER A 108 -2.96 15.54 10.08
CA SER A 108 -2.72 14.30 9.32
C SER A 108 -1.91 13.24 10.07
N VAL A 109 -1.15 13.61 11.11
CA VAL A 109 -0.48 12.66 12.02
C VAL A 109 -1.42 12.24 13.16
N LEU A 110 -2.33 13.14 13.55
CA LEU A 110 -3.33 12.86 14.59
C LEU A 110 -4.60 12.18 14.06
N GLY A 111 -4.81 12.23 12.74
CA GLY A 111 -5.97 11.64 12.09
C GLY A 111 -5.98 10.14 12.30
N THR A 112 -7.14 9.60 12.70
CA THR A 112 -7.37 8.16 12.75
C THR A 112 -8.29 7.82 11.58
N GLU A 113 -7.71 7.36 10.47
CA GLU A 113 -8.51 6.78 9.38
C GLU A 113 -8.79 5.30 9.66
N MET A 114 -9.77 4.72 8.95
CA MET A 114 -10.02 3.29 9.01
C MET A 114 -8.73 2.52 8.63
N PRO A 115 -8.36 1.46 9.36
CA PRO A 115 -7.15 0.71 9.04
C PRO A 115 -7.28 0.04 7.67
N PHE A 116 -6.27 0.25 6.83
CA PHE A 116 -6.12 -0.39 5.52
C PHE A 116 -4.71 -0.96 5.36
N ALA A 117 -4.51 -1.85 4.39
CA ALA A 117 -3.18 -2.21 3.92
C ALA A 117 -2.86 -1.33 2.71
N LEU A 118 -1.62 -0.81 2.63
CA LEU A 118 -1.23 0.05 1.52
C LEU A 118 -0.37 -0.71 0.53
N TYR A 119 -0.72 -0.64 -0.75
CA TYR A 119 0.12 -1.09 -1.84
C TYR A 119 0.60 0.08 -2.68
N TYR A 120 1.81 -0.02 -3.20
CA TYR A 120 2.50 1.02 -3.94
C TYR A 120 3.02 0.49 -5.27
N MET A 121 2.92 1.32 -6.31
CA MET A 121 3.51 1.07 -7.61
C MET A 121 4.07 2.37 -8.18
N ASN A 122 5.20 2.27 -8.88
CA ASN A 122 5.77 3.39 -9.62
C ASN A 122 6.07 3.03 -11.06
N LYS A 123 6.31 4.07 -11.87
CA LYS A 123 6.62 3.91 -13.30
C LYS A 123 7.86 3.05 -13.57
N ARG A 124 8.83 3.04 -12.65
CA ARG A 124 10.06 2.25 -12.76
C ARG A 124 9.78 0.76 -12.53
N TYR A 125 9.11 0.42 -11.43
CA TYR A 125 8.78 -0.95 -11.03
C TYR A 125 7.83 -1.61 -12.02
N SER A 126 6.86 -0.89 -12.57
CA SER A 126 5.99 -1.38 -13.66
C SER A 126 6.74 -1.72 -14.96
N SER A 127 7.96 -1.19 -15.14
CA SER A 127 8.81 -1.51 -16.30
C SER A 127 9.83 -2.62 -16.02
N MET A 128 10.01 -3.02 -14.76
CA MET A 128 10.94 -4.09 -14.38
C MET A 128 10.24 -5.45 -14.44
N PRO A 129 10.88 -6.49 -15.01
CA PRO A 129 10.31 -7.83 -14.97
C PRO A 129 10.32 -8.36 -13.53
N LYS A 130 9.20 -8.97 -13.10
CA LYS A 130 9.10 -9.64 -11.81
C LYS A 130 9.68 -11.06 -11.93
N ILE A 131 10.54 -11.44 -10.99
CA ILE A 131 11.02 -12.83 -10.88
C ILE A 131 9.97 -13.64 -10.12
N ALA A 132 9.48 -14.72 -10.72
CA ALA A 132 8.57 -15.64 -10.06
C ALA A 132 9.35 -16.64 -9.21
N ILE A 133 9.19 -16.56 -7.89
CA ILE A 133 9.77 -17.52 -6.94
C ILE A 133 8.63 -18.45 -6.49
N ASN A 134 8.67 -19.71 -6.93
CA ASN A 134 7.65 -20.72 -6.60
C ASN A 134 8.09 -21.61 -5.41
N THR A 135 8.62 -20.98 -4.37
CA THR A 135 9.06 -21.69 -3.16
C THR A 135 7.89 -21.89 -2.21
N LYS A 136 7.70 -23.13 -1.75
CA LYS A 136 6.71 -23.47 -0.73
C LYS A 136 7.38 -23.44 0.64
N ILE A 137 6.86 -22.64 1.55
CA ILE A 137 7.36 -22.49 2.93
C ILE A 137 6.23 -22.91 3.86
N ILE A 138 6.52 -23.82 4.79
CA ILE A 138 5.57 -24.27 5.81
C ILE A 138 6.07 -23.75 7.16
N ILE A 139 5.19 -23.05 7.87
CA ILE A 139 5.46 -22.54 9.21
C ILE A 139 4.48 -23.23 10.15
N VAL A 140 5.01 -23.87 11.18
CA VAL A 140 4.21 -24.61 12.16
C VAL A 140 4.22 -23.82 13.46
N GLY A 141 3.07 -23.25 13.81
CA GLY A 141 2.92 -22.38 14.97
C GLY A 141 2.38 -21.01 14.59
N ALA A 142 2.06 -20.21 15.61
CA ALA A 142 1.52 -18.86 15.47
C ALA A 142 1.95 -17.96 16.65
N SER A 143 3.14 -18.21 17.20
CA SER A 143 3.69 -17.35 18.25
C SER A 143 4.28 -16.08 17.63
N ASN A 144 4.66 -15.14 18.50
CA ASN A 144 5.31 -13.90 18.08
C ASN A 144 6.63 -14.15 17.33
N ALA A 145 7.31 -15.27 17.59
CA ALA A 145 8.53 -15.63 16.88
C ALA A 145 8.24 -15.98 15.41
N GLU A 146 7.21 -16.78 15.12
CA GLU A 146 6.82 -17.13 13.76
C GLU A 146 6.25 -15.94 13.01
N LEU A 147 5.48 -15.07 13.67
CA LEU A 147 4.99 -13.82 13.08
C LEU A 147 6.14 -12.87 12.72
N GLY A 148 7.11 -12.70 13.62
CA GLY A 148 8.30 -11.89 13.35
C GLY A 148 9.16 -12.47 12.22
N PHE A 149 9.26 -13.79 12.12
CA PHE A 149 9.91 -14.44 10.98
C PHE A 149 9.17 -14.17 9.67
N LEU A 150 7.84 -14.27 9.64
CA LEU A 150 7.02 -13.93 8.47
C LEU A 150 7.18 -12.47 8.04
N GLU A 151 7.18 -11.55 9.00
CA GLU A 151 7.40 -10.12 8.74
C GLU A 151 8.76 -9.89 8.08
N GLN A 152 9.83 -10.50 8.63
CA GLN A 152 11.17 -10.39 8.07
C GLN A 152 11.30 -11.08 6.70
N LEU A 153 10.62 -12.20 6.48
CA LEU A 153 10.64 -12.90 5.20
C LEU A 153 9.94 -12.12 4.09
N LEU A 154 8.85 -11.41 4.42
CA LEU A 154 8.04 -10.67 3.45
C LEU A 154 8.56 -9.26 3.19
N PHE A 155 9.14 -8.60 4.20
CA PHE A 155 9.50 -7.17 4.14
C PHE A 155 10.98 -6.86 4.44
N GLY A 156 11.76 -7.86 4.83
CA GLY A 156 13.15 -7.70 5.29
C GLY A 156 14.22 -7.98 4.25
#